data_AF-A0A1R0ZCR1-F1
#
_entry.id   AF-A0A1R0ZCR1-F1
#
_cell.length_a   1.000
_cell.length_b   1.000
_cell.length_c   1.000
_cell.angle_alpha   90.00
_cell.angle_beta   90.00
_cell.angle_gamma   90.00
#
_symmetry.space_group_name_H-M   'P 1'
#
loop_
_entity.id
_entity.type
_entity.pdbx_description
1 polymer ?
#
loop_
_entity_poly.entity_id
_entity_poly.type
_entity_poly.pdbx_seq_one_letter_code
_entity_poly.pdbx_strand_id
1 'polypeptide(L)' 'MSTNNIHETQPEKEHLQSKDNYLDENLRSIQNIEGGGPMKKIDLNSMPRPLKIFGYFVFSILVLMGAVAVLISFIR' A
#
# COMPACT_ATOMS: atom_id res chain seq x y z
N MET A 1 19.32 -22.22 -20.05
CA MET A 1 19.81 -21.92 -18.68
C MET A 1 19.96 -20.40 -18.59
N SER A 2 18.97 -19.67 -18.07
CA SER A 2 19.00 -18.20 -18.02
C SER A 2 19.44 -17.76 -16.62
N THR A 3 20.68 -17.29 -16.52
CA THR A 3 21.29 -16.79 -15.27
C THR A 3 20.82 -15.36 -15.00
N ASN A 4 19.80 -15.21 -14.16
CA ASN A 4 19.35 -13.91 -13.65
C ASN A 4 20.31 -13.44 -12.53
N ASN A 5 21.48 -12.94 -12.90
CA ASN A 5 22.43 -12.31 -11.97
C ASN A 5 22.02 -10.86 -11.73
N ILE A 6 21.12 -10.64 -10.76
CA ILE A 6 20.81 -9.31 -10.23
C ILE A 6 21.91 -8.98 -9.21
N HIS A 7 22.66 -7.92 -9.46
CA HIS A 7 23.75 -7.50 -8.56
C HIS A 7 23.19 -6.62 -7.44
N GLU A 8 23.72 -6.72 -6.23
CA GLU A 8 23.31 -5.91 -5.08
C GLU A 8 23.53 -4.40 -5.30
N THR A 9 24.48 -4.05 -6.19
CA THR A 9 24.77 -2.66 -6.59
C THR A 9 23.97 -2.21 -7.80
N GLN A 10 23.11 -3.06 -8.37
CA GLN A 10 22.28 -2.70 -9.50
C GLN A 10 21.19 -1.73 -9.02
N PRO A 11 21.10 -0.51 -9.60
CA PRO A 11 20.04 0.41 -9.24
C PRO A 11 18.69 -0.25 -9.56
N GLU A 12 17.83 -0.33 -8.54
CA GLU A 12 16.45 -0.80 -8.70
C GLU A 12 15.79 0.05 -9.79
N LYS A 13 15.21 -0.61 -10.80
CA LYS A 13 14.65 0.05 -11.99
C LYS A 13 13.77 1.21 -11.55
N GLU A 14 14.07 2.40 -12.08
CA GLU A 14 13.35 3.64 -11.80
C GLU A 14 11.84 3.43 -11.87
N HIS A 15 11.21 3.33 -10.69
CA HIS A 15 9.78 3.41 -10.57
C HIS A 15 9.38 4.83 -10.94
N LEU A 16 8.80 5.00 -12.14
CA LEU A 16 8.23 6.24 -12.65
C LEU A 16 7.46 6.97 -11.54
N GLN A 17 8.13 7.94 -10.90
CA GLN A 17 7.52 8.80 -9.90
C GLN A 17 6.55 9.75 -10.60
N SER A 18 5.35 9.84 -10.03
CA SER A 18 4.27 10.72 -10.49
C SER A 18 4.77 12.15 -10.66
N LYS A 19 4.54 12.70 -11.84
CA LYS A 19 5.10 13.93 -12.39
C LYS A 19 4.30 15.17 -11.93
N ASP A 20 4.14 15.39 -10.63
CA ASP A 20 3.32 16.52 -10.14
C ASP A 20 4.02 17.48 -9.16
N ASN A 21 5.22 17.16 -8.66
CA ASN A 21 5.98 18.06 -7.80
C ASN A 21 7.40 18.26 -8.34
N TYR A 22 7.88 19.50 -8.35
CA TYR A 22 9.29 19.81 -8.64
C TYR A 22 10.16 19.19 -7.55
N LEU A 23 10.93 18.16 -7.91
CA LEU A 23 11.90 17.49 -7.04
C LEU A 23 13.29 18.00 -7.43
N ASP A 24 14.02 18.57 -6.47
CA ASP A 24 15.41 18.96 -6.69
C ASP A 24 16.30 17.75 -6.48
N GLU A 25 16.96 17.30 -7.54
CA GLU A 25 17.80 16.09 -7.54
C GLU A 25 18.95 16.20 -6.51
N ASN A 26 19.44 17.41 -6.22
CA ASN A 26 20.51 17.62 -5.22
C ASN A 26 20.01 17.50 -3.78
N LEU A 27 18.70 17.67 -3.55
CA LEU A 27 18.06 17.63 -2.23
C LEU A 27 17.21 16.37 -2.04
N ARG A 28 17.21 15.43 -2.99
CA ARG A 28 16.35 14.23 -2.98
C ARG A 28 16.47 13.39 -1.71
N SER A 29 17.69 13.24 -1.19
CA SER A 29 17.95 12.52 0.06
C SER A 29 17.28 13.20 1.25
N ILE A 30 17.39 14.53 1.33
CA ILE A 30 16.81 15.34 2.40
C ILE A 30 15.28 15.40 2.26
N GLN A 31 14.75 15.62 1.05
CA GLN A 31 13.30 15.67 0.77
C GLN A 31 12.58 14.35 1.09
N ASN A 32 13.24 13.20 0.87
CA ASN A 32 12.69 11.90 1.25
C ASN A 32 12.63 11.68 2.76
N ILE A 33 13.57 12.28 3.52
CA ILE A 33 13.64 12.14 4.97
C ILE A 33 12.68 13.12 5.66
N GLU A 34 12.65 14.37 5.23
CA GLU A 34 11.87 15.45 5.86
C GLU A 34 10.40 15.44 5.43
N GLY A 35 10.12 15.13 4.16
CA GLY A 35 8.77 15.12 3.58
C GLY A 35 8.05 13.77 3.69
N GLY A 36 8.66 12.77 4.35
CA GLY A 36 8.13 11.40 4.40
C GLY A 36 8.16 10.67 3.06
N GLY A 37 8.83 11.24 2.05
CA GLY A 37 8.88 10.71 0.69
C GLY A 37 7.52 10.69 0.00
N PRO A 38 7.47 10.26 -1.28
CA PRO A 38 6.21 10.08 -1.96
C PRO A 38 5.38 9.00 -1.24
N MET A 39 4.08 9.25 -1.05
CA MET A 39 3.16 8.25 -0.50
C MET A 39 3.28 6.95 -1.30
N LYS A 40 3.85 5.92 -0.68
CA LYS A 40 3.98 4.60 -1.30
C LYS A 40 2.59 3.99 -1.44
N LYS A 41 2.25 3.57 -2.66
CA LYS A 41 1.00 2.83 -2.91
C LYS A 41 1.01 1.57 -2.05
N ILE A 42 -0.05 1.38 -1.26
CA ILE A 42 -0.23 0.18 -0.45
C ILE A 42 -0.51 -0.98 -1.40
N ASP A 43 0.42 -1.94 -1.46
CA ASP A 43 0.21 -3.19 -2.20
C ASP A 43 -0.47 -4.22 -1.29
N LEU A 44 -1.76 -4.44 -1.52
CA LEU A 44 -2.55 -5.42 -0.80
C LEU A 44 -2.26 -6.85 -1.28
N ASN A 45 -1.61 -7.04 -2.43
CA ASN A 45 -1.35 -8.36 -3.00
C ASN A 45 -0.16 -9.05 -2.32
N SER A 46 0.88 -8.31 -1.93
CA SER A 46 2.04 -8.86 -1.21
C SER A 46 1.79 -9.12 0.28
N MET A 47 0.61 -8.81 0.81
CA MET A 47 0.31 -8.98 2.24
C MET A 47 0.33 -10.46 2.68
N PRO A 48 0.91 -10.81 3.84
CA PRO A 48 0.98 -12.19 4.32
C PRO A 48 -0.42 -12.77 4.58
N ARG A 49 -0.59 -14.06 4.27
CA ARG A 49 -1.90 -14.75 4.32
C ARG A 49 -2.64 -14.58 5.66
N PRO A 50 -1.99 -14.71 6.83
CA PRO A 50 -2.69 -14.52 8.11
C PRO A 50 -3.28 -13.12 8.28
N LEU A 51 -2.56 -12.10 7.82
CA LEU A 51 -3.00 -10.71 7.95
C LEU A 51 -4.18 -10.40 6.99
N LYS A 52 -4.16 -10.98 5.79
CA LYS A 52 -5.30 -10.91 4.87
C LYS A 52 -6.56 -11.54 5.49
N ILE A 53 -6.44 -12.74 6.06
CA ILE A 53 -7.56 -13.44 6.69
C ILE A 53 -8.13 -12.62 7.85
N PHE A 54 -7.26 -12.08 8.71
CA PHE A 54 -7.69 -11.22 9.81
C PHE A 54 -8.45 -9.98 9.32
N GLY A 55 -7.92 -9.29 8.30
CA GLY A 55 -8.58 -8.12 7.71
C GLY A 55 -9.96 -8.45 7.15
N TYR A 56 -10.09 -9.54 6.39
CA TYR A 56 -11.39 -9.97 5.86
C TYR A 56 -12.36 -10.42 6.96
N PHE A 57 -11.88 -11.06 8.02
CA PHE A 57 -12.70 -11.45 9.17
C PHE A 57 -13.31 -10.22 9.86
N VAL A 58 -12.48 -9.25 10.23
CA VAL A 58 -12.95 -8.02 10.88
C VAL A 58 -13.92 -7.25 9.96
N PHE A 59 -13.58 -7.12 8.69
CA PHE A 59 -14.44 -6.46 7.71
C PHE A 59 -15.81 -7.16 7.59
N SER A 60 -15.84 -8.50 7.59
CA SER A 60 -17.09 -9.26 7.52
C SER A 60 -18.00 -9.00 8.73
N ILE A 61 -17.43 -8.88 9.94
CA ILE A 61 -18.20 -8.57 11.15
C ILE A 61 -18.79 -7.17 11.06
N LEU A 62 -18.00 -6.18 10.63
CA LEU A 62 -18.48 -4.80 10.48
C LEU A 62 -19.62 -4.70 9.47
N VAL A 63 -19.49 -5.38 8.32
CA VAL A 63 -20.54 -5.43 7.30
C VAL A 63 -21.80 -6.11 7.85
N LEU A 64 -21.66 -7.23 8.55
CA LEU A 64 -22.78 -7.93 9.16
C LEU A 64 -23.48 -7.07 10.20
N MET A 65 -22.73 -6.40 11.07
CA MET A 65 -23.28 -5.53 12.10
C MET A 65 -24.04 -4.35 11.48
N GLY A 66 -23.48 -3.73 10.43
CA GLY A 66 -24.15 -2.70 9.66
C GLY A 66 -25.45 -3.20 9.02
N ALA A 67 -25.43 -4.37 8.38
CA ALA A 67 -26.60 -4.98 7.77
C ALA A 67 -27.71 -5.26 8.79
N VAL A 68 -27.37 -5.79 9.97
CA VAL A 68 -28.32 -6.02 11.07
C VAL A 68 -28.89 -4.70 11.58
N ALA A 69 -28.07 -3.68 11.78
CA ALA A 69 -28.54 -2.37 12.24
C ALA A 69 -29.53 -1.74 11.25
N VAL A 70 -29.23 -1.83 9.94
CA VAL A 70 -30.13 -1.38 8.87
C VAL A 70 -31.44 -2.17 8.89
N LEU A 71 -31.39 -3.50 9.00
CA LEU A 71 -32.59 -4.34 9.08
C LEU A 71 -33.47 -3.97 10.28
N ILE A 72 -32.88 -3.79 11.46
CA ILE A 72 -33.63 -3.35 12.66
C ILE A 72 -34.26 -1.97 12.43
N SER A 73 -33.54 -1.05 11.77
CA SER A 73 -34.06 0.28 11.45
C SER A 73 -35.25 0.27 10.49
N PHE A 74 -35.42 -0.77 9.66
CA PHE A 74 -36.57 -0.90 8.76
C PHE A 74 -37.76 -1.63 9.39
N ILE A 75 -37.51 -2.48 10.40
CA ILE A 75 -38.55 -3.27 11.08
C ILE A 75 -39.18 -2.49 12.25
N ARG A 76 -38.44 -1.56 12.85
CA ARG A 76 -38.91 -0.67 13.92
C ARG A 76 -39.42 0.65 13.37
#